data_AF-A0A2V2ZUL4-F1
#
_entry.id   AF-A0A2V2ZUL4-F1
#
_cell.length_a   1.000
_cell.length_b   1.000
_cell.length_c   1.000
_cell.angle_alpha   90.00
_cell.angle_beta   90.00
_cell.angle_gamma   90.00
#
_symmetry.space_group_name_H-M   'P 1'
#
loop_
_entity.id
_entity.type
_entity.pdbx_description
1 polymer ?
#
loop_
_entity_poly.entity_id
_entity_poly.type
_entity_poly.pdbx_seq_one_letter_code
_entity_poly.pdbx_strand_id
1 'polypeptide(L)'
;MKNLKVALAGIGKLGSAMMVHWKKLNIKIGVYHPSRTKAEQFIQRFPNCYLLTEQDLREVDILILALPAGKVIPFMEKMLAEGNSSSVSFINMATALPTKEIKGNFPSYKVYGLKYMGHSRDLLEHGNGLFTTEDHLPDSVMELCKPLGQIIKDREDRLVEINKLATYYAVRTAVEIENDFTKKGYPPAYIKRALTSLAPEVIRSYSEGNLGHFAQEIVREIKESSEKDAD
;
A
#
# COMPACT_ATOMS: atom_id res chain seq x y z
N MET A 1 12.22 12.95 -20.01
CA MET A 1 10.97 13.30 -19.29
C MET A 1 10.99 14.79 -19.01
N LYS A 2 9.85 15.49 -19.13
CA LYS A 2 9.73 16.83 -18.53
C LYS A 2 10.19 16.74 -17.06
N ASN A 3 10.88 17.75 -16.56
CA ASN A 3 11.36 17.79 -15.17
C ASN A 3 10.15 18.04 -14.25
N LEU A 4 9.41 16.97 -13.94
CA LEU A 4 8.22 17.06 -13.10
C LEU A 4 8.62 17.15 -11.63
N LYS A 5 8.03 18.11 -10.93
CA LYS A 5 8.11 18.24 -9.47
C LYS A 5 7.09 17.28 -8.85
N VAL A 6 7.58 16.20 -8.25
CA VAL A 6 6.73 15.20 -7.57
C VAL A 6 6.89 15.35 -6.07
N ALA A 7 5.77 15.34 -5.35
CA ALA A 7 5.74 15.43 -3.90
C ALA A 7 5.03 14.24 -3.24
N LEU A 8 5.48 13.90 -2.05
CA LEU A 8 4.88 12.90 -1.16
C LEU A 8 4.45 13.58 0.15
N ALA A 9 3.14 13.58 0.40
CA ALA A 9 2.56 13.87 1.70
C ALA A 9 2.23 12.55 2.40
N GLY A 10 2.96 12.24 3.47
CA GLY A 10 2.78 11.01 4.24
C GLY A 10 3.98 10.07 4.20
N ILE A 11 4.89 10.25 5.17
CA ILE A 11 6.10 9.44 5.35
C ILE A 11 5.89 8.20 6.23
N GLY A 12 4.65 7.71 6.32
CA GLY A 12 4.29 6.52 7.09
C GLY A 12 4.77 5.22 6.43
N LYS A 13 4.12 4.10 6.75
CA LYS A 13 4.49 2.77 6.24
C LYS A 13 4.49 2.70 4.71
N LEU A 14 3.38 3.11 4.06
CA LEU A 14 3.25 3.07 2.60
C LEU A 14 4.20 4.06 1.91
N GLY A 15 4.28 5.32 2.38
CA GLY A 15 5.21 6.31 1.83
C GLY A 15 6.67 5.88 1.92
N SER A 16 7.08 5.29 3.04
CA SER A 16 8.42 4.71 3.20
C SER A 16 8.67 3.54 2.26
N ALA A 17 7.67 2.67 2.06
CA ALA A 17 7.76 1.52 1.15
C ALA A 17 7.95 1.96 -0.30
N MET A 18 7.19 2.95 -0.77
CA MET A 18 7.37 3.51 -2.12
C MET A 18 8.75 4.16 -2.27
N MET A 19 9.21 4.89 -1.25
CA MET A 19 10.49 5.59 -1.30
C MET A 19 11.70 4.65 -1.42
N VAL A 20 11.63 3.45 -0.83
CA VAL A 20 12.69 2.44 -1.00
C VAL A 20 12.92 2.10 -2.47
N HIS A 21 11.87 2.03 -3.29
CA HIS A 21 11.98 1.69 -4.71
C HIS A 21 12.32 2.88 -5.58
N TRP A 22 11.74 4.06 -5.30
CA TRP A 22 12.15 5.30 -5.97
C TRP A 22 13.63 5.63 -5.75
N LYS A 23 14.16 5.36 -4.54
CA LYS A 23 15.58 5.52 -4.23
C LYS A 23 16.49 4.68 -5.13
N LYS A 24 16.10 3.44 -5.46
CA LYS A 24 16.91 2.55 -6.33
C LYS A 24 17.15 3.14 -7.72
N LEU A 25 16.21 3.96 -8.19
CA LEU A 25 16.29 4.63 -9.49
C LEU A 25 16.67 6.12 -9.38
N ASN A 26 17.04 6.58 -8.18
CA ASN A 26 17.36 7.98 -7.89
C ASN A 26 16.26 8.97 -8.35
N ILE A 27 14.99 8.57 -8.27
CA ILE A 27 13.87 9.44 -8.60
C ILE A 27 13.76 10.51 -7.51
N LYS A 28 13.84 11.78 -7.89
CA LYS A 28 13.75 12.90 -6.95
C LYS A 28 12.31 13.08 -6.47
N ILE A 29 12.10 13.07 -5.16
CA ILE A 29 10.78 13.23 -4.54
C ILE A 29 10.83 14.30 -3.46
N GLY A 30 10.02 15.34 -3.58
CA GLY A 30 9.82 16.30 -2.51
C GLY A 30 8.97 15.68 -1.40
N VAL A 31 9.31 15.91 -0.14
CA VAL A 31 8.61 15.32 1.00
C VAL A 31 8.06 16.40 1.90
N TYR A 32 6.76 16.31 2.20
CA TYR A 32 6.11 17.15 3.20
C TYR A 32 5.71 16.32 4.42
N HIS A 33 5.97 16.88 5.60
CA HIS A 33 5.45 16.37 6.85
C HIS A 33 5.30 17.52 7.88
N PRO A 34 4.21 17.58 8.68
CA PRO A 34 3.98 18.66 9.63
C PRO A 34 5.08 18.80 10.70
N SER A 35 5.67 17.68 11.12
CA SER A 35 6.88 17.68 11.97
C SER A 35 8.12 17.73 11.10
N ARG A 36 8.79 18.88 11.10
CA ARG A 36 10.06 19.11 10.41
C ARG A 36 11.14 18.11 10.81
N THR A 37 11.29 17.82 12.10
CA THR A 37 12.28 16.84 12.60
C THR A 37 12.07 15.45 11.98
N LYS A 38 10.81 14.98 11.87
CA LYS A 38 10.52 13.69 11.23
C LYS A 38 10.83 13.73 9.73
N ALA A 39 10.56 14.85 9.06
CA ALA A 39 10.89 15.03 7.64
C ALA A 39 12.42 15.02 7.42
N GLU A 40 13.18 15.70 8.27
CA GLU A 40 14.65 15.75 8.23
C GLU A 40 15.27 14.36 8.46
N GLN A 41 14.76 13.59 9.43
CA GLN A 41 15.16 12.19 9.64
C GLN A 41 14.83 11.32 8.42
N PHE A 42 13.69 11.58 7.76
CA PHE A 42 13.29 10.83 6.58
C PHE A 42 14.22 11.10 5.38
N ILE A 43 14.56 12.37 5.10
CA ILE A 43 15.47 12.71 3.99
C ILE A 43 16.91 12.21 4.24
N GLN A 44 17.36 12.12 5.50
CA GLN A 44 18.66 11.49 5.82
C GLN A 44 18.70 10.01 5.41
N ARG A 45 17.57 9.30 5.53
CA ARG A 45 17.44 7.90 5.10
C ARG A 45 17.32 7.76 3.58
N PHE A 46 16.73 8.74 2.93
CA PHE A 46 16.41 8.75 1.49
C PHE A 46 17.04 9.97 0.81
N PRO A 47 18.30 9.89 0.34
CA PRO A 47 19.03 11.05 -0.19
C PRO A 47 18.48 11.55 -1.55
N ASN A 48 17.60 10.79 -2.20
CA ASN A 48 16.83 11.23 -3.36
C ASN A 48 15.64 12.13 -2.97
N CYS A 49 15.42 12.39 -1.67
CA CYS A 49 14.38 13.28 -1.19
C CYS A 49 14.90 14.68 -0.88
N TYR A 50 13.99 15.66 -0.95
CA TYR A 50 14.22 17.01 -0.44
C TYR A 50 13.01 17.48 0.35
N LEU A 51 13.23 18.35 1.33
CA LEU A 51 12.17 18.86 2.20
C LEU A 51 11.31 19.88 1.44
N LEU A 52 9.99 19.77 1.58
CA LEU A 52 9.03 20.75 1.10
C LEU A 52 8.37 21.48 2.26
N THR A 53 8.13 22.77 2.06
CA THR A 53 7.24 23.62 2.85
C THR A 53 5.80 23.53 2.32
N GLU A 54 4.86 24.15 3.04
CA GLU A 54 3.46 24.24 2.60
C GLU A 54 3.30 25.09 1.33
N GLN A 55 4.19 26.06 1.12
CA GLN A 55 4.20 26.88 -0.09
C GLN A 55 4.70 26.08 -1.29
N ASP A 56 5.77 25.29 -1.11
CA ASP A 56 6.35 24.50 -2.20
C ASP A 56 5.35 23.47 -2.76
N LEU A 57 4.45 22.94 -1.92
CA LEU A 57 3.41 21.99 -2.33
C LEU A 57 2.47 22.53 -3.41
N ARG A 58 2.35 23.85 -3.57
CA ARG A 58 1.49 24.47 -4.60
C ARG A 58 2.15 24.51 -5.97
N GLU A 59 3.46 24.35 -6.01
CA GLU A 59 4.25 24.43 -7.24
C GLU A 59 4.58 23.05 -7.83
N VAL A 60 4.09 21.97 -7.23
CA VAL A 60 4.37 20.61 -7.67
C VAL A 60 3.42 20.21 -8.79
N ASP A 61 3.87 19.34 -9.68
CA ASP A 61 3.03 18.81 -10.76
C ASP A 61 2.14 17.66 -10.25
N ILE A 62 2.69 16.85 -9.34
CA ILE A 62 2.05 15.66 -8.78
C ILE A 62 2.23 15.65 -7.26
N LEU A 63 1.12 15.50 -6.53
CA LEU A 63 1.13 15.34 -5.07
C LEU A 63 0.52 14.00 -4.68
N ILE A 64 1.35 13.10 -4.17
CA ILE A 64 0.96 11.78 -3.69
C ILE A 64 0.50 11.88 -2.24
N LEU A 65 -0.75 11.51 -1.99
CA LEU A 65 -1.40 11.57 -0.69
C LEU A 65 -1.37 10.19 -0.03
N ALA A 66 -0.23 9.85 0.58
CA ALA A 66 -0.02 8.63 1.37
C ALA A 66 -0.35 8.88 2.86
N LEU A 67 -1.48 9.56 3.10
CA LEU A 67 -1.96 9.94 4.42
C LEU A 67 -3.03 8.95 4.92
N PRO A 68 -3.28 8.87 6.24
CA PRO A 68 -4.49 8.23 6.75
C PRO A 68 -5.75 8.84 6.12
N ALA A 69 -6.77 8.01 5.85
CA ALA A 69 -8.01 8.42 5.17
C ALA A 69 -8.61 9.72 5.74
N GLY A 70 -8.84 9.78 7.06
CA GLY A 70 -9.40 10.96 7.74
C GLY A 70 -8.47 12.19 7.80
N LYS A 71 -7.29 12.15 7.17
CA LYS A 71 -6.36 13.28 7.07
C LYS A 71 -6.22 13.84 5.66
N VAL A 72 -6.72 13.15 4.64
CA VAL A 72 -6.56 13.55 3.24
C VAL A 72 -7.33 14.84 2.93
N ILE A 73 -8.64 14.87 3.19
CA ILE A 73 -9.49 16.04 2.91
C ILE A 73 -9.03 17.26 3.74
N PRO A 74 -8.86 17.18 5.09
CA PRO A 74 -8.37 18.32 5.86
C PRO A 74 -7.01 18.86 5.42
N PHE A 75 -6.12 17.97 4.95
CA PHE A 75 -4.83 18.37 4.40
C PHE A 75 -4.99 19.17 3.09
N MET A 76 -5.85 18.71 2.18
CA MET A 76 -6.14 19.42 0.93
C MET A 76 -6.83 20.76 1.19
N GLU A 77 -7.82 20.82 2.10
CA GLU A 77 -8.48 22.08 2.48
C GLU A 77 -7.48 23.13 2.96
N LYS A 78 -6.59 22.76 3.88
CA LYS A 78 -5.54 23.66 4.38
C LYS A 78 -4.63 24.15 3.25
N MET A 79 -4.17 23.23 2.40
CA MET A 79 -3.24 23.54 1.31
C MET A 79 -3.85 24.52 0.29
N LEU A 80 -5.13 24.34 -0.01
CA LEU A 80 -5.87 25.10 -1.03
C LEU A 80 -6.44 26.42 -0.52
N ALA A 81 -6.68 26.55 0.79
CA ALA A 81 -7.17 27.80 1.39
C ALA A 81 -6.22 28.99 1.17
N GLU A 82 -4.93 28.71 0.97
CA GLU A 82 -3.88 29.71 0.89
C GLU A 82 -3.48 30.09 -0.56
N GLY A 83 -4.15 29.56 -1.59
CA GLY A 83 -3.90 29.97 -2.97
C GLY A 83 -4.29 28.95 -4.04
N ASN A 84 -4.19 29.35 -5.31
CA ASN A 84 -4.66 28.55 -6.44
C ASN A 84 -3.65 27.44 -6.81
N SER A 85 -4.04 26.17 -6.65
CA SER A 85 -3.22 24.98 -6.97
C SER A 85 -3.85 24.14 -8.10
N SER A 86 -4.55 24.79 -9.04
CA SER A 86 -5.39 24.13 -10.05
C SER A 86 -4.63 23.26 -11.07
N SER A 87 -3.30 23.39 -11.15
CA SER A 87 -2.45 22.56 -12.02
C SER A 87 -2.01 21.24 -11.38
N VAL A 88 -2.06 21.11 -10.04
CA VAL A 88 -1.56 19.95 -9.30
C VAL A 88 -2.44 18.73 -9.55
N SER A 89 -1.80 17.58 -9.82
CA SER A 89 -2.48 16.28 -9.85
C SER A 89 -2.36 15.59 -8.49
N PHE A 90 -3.47 15.44 -7.78
CA PHE A 90 -3.53 14.79 -6.48
C PHE A 90 -3.76 13.29 -6.64
N ILE A 91 -2.91 12.46 -6.05
CA ILE A 91 -2.99 11.01 -6.13
C ILE A 91 -3.39 10.44 -4.77
N ASN A 92 -4.62 9.98 -4.65
CA ASN A 92 -5.20 9.46 -3.42
C ASN A 92 -4.80 7.99 -3.19
N MET A 93 -3.85 7.77 -2.29
CA MET A 93 -3.38 6.43 -1.90
C MET A 93 -4.16 5.82 -0.72
N ALA A 94 -5.06 6.58 -0.08
CA ALA A 94 -5.75 6.12 1.12
C ALA A 94 -6.83 5.08 0.77
N THR A 95 -6.59 3.81 1.10
CA THR A 95 -7.50 2.68 0.79
C THR A 95 -8.92 2.88 1.32
N ALA A 96 -9.07 3.44 2.53
CA ALA A 96 -10.36 3.62 3.18
C ALA A 96 -11.07 4.93 2.79
N LEU A 97 -10.50 5.76 1.91
CA LEU A 97 -11.12 6.99 1.42
C LEU A 97 -11.39 6.88 -0.09
N PRO A 98 -12.66 6.73 -0.50
CA PRO A 98 -13.04 6.71 -1.90
C PRO A 98 -12.62 7.99 -2.61
N THR A 99 -11.99 7.87 -3.77
CA THR A 99 -11.54 9.04 -4.54
C THR A 99 -12.70 9.92 -5.00
N LYS A 100 -13.87 9.33 -5.27
CA LYS A 100 -15.11 10.07 -5.58
C LYS A 100 -15.50 11.06 -4.48
N GLU A 101 -15.22 10.76 -3.22
CA GLU A 101 -15.52 11.64 -2.08
C GLU A 101 -14.61 12.87 -2.12
N ILE A 102 -13.33 12.69 -2.42
CA ILE A 102 -12.38 13.80 -2.60
C ILE A 102 -12.80 14.66 -3.79
N LYS A 103 -13.14 14.04 -4.93
CA LYS A 103 -13.63 14.77 -6.11
C LYS A 103 -14.89 15.58 -5.82
N GLY A 104 -15.81 15.07 -4.99
CA GLY A 104 -17.00 15.80 -4.56
C GLY A 104 -16.67 17.05 -3.73
N ASN A 105 -15.65 16.98 -2.88
CA ASN A 105 -15.19 18.13 -2.08
C ASN A 105 -14.33 19.12 -2.89
N PHE A 106 -13.62 18.65 -3.92
CA PHE A 106 -12.67 19.44 -4.71
C PHE A 106 -12.91 19.29 -6.24
N PRO A 107 -14.09 19.67 -6.76
CA PRO A 107 -14.49 19.39 -8.15
C PRO A 107 -13.63 20.08 -9.21
N SER A 108 -12.99 21.21 -8.87
CA SER A 108 -12.14 21.97 -9.78
C SER A 108 -10.70 21.44 -9.88
N TYR A 109 -10.36 20.38 -9.14
CA TYR A 109 -9.00 19.86 -9.02
C TYR A 109 -8.85 18.48 -9.66
N LYS A 110 -7.65 18.22 -10.18
CA LYS A 110 -7.31 16.92 -10.77
C LYS A 110 -6.99 15.94 -9.67
N VAL A 111 -7.96 15.09 -9.32
CA VAL A 111 -7.79 14.05 -8.29
C VAL A 111 -7.91 12.69 -8.94
N TYR A 112 -6.97 11.81 -8.64
CA TYR A 112 -6.91 10.44 -9.15
C TYR A 112 -6.78 9.43 -8.02
N GLY A 113 -7.45 8.30 -8.16
CA GLY A 113 -7.36 7.18 -7.23
C GLY A 113 -6.22 6.23 -7.63
N LEU A 114 -5.37 5.86 -6.68
CA LEU A 114 -4.39 4.81 -6.89
C LEU A 114 -4.23 4.02 -5.58
N LYS A 115 -4.82 2.83 -5.50
CA LYS A 115 -4.94 2.08 -4.25
C LYS A 115 -3.97 0.92 -4.24
N TYR A 116 -3.20 0.79 -3.16
CA TYR A 116 -2.31 -0.36 -3.00
C TYR A 116 -3.09 -1.59 -2.48
N MET A 117 -2.91 -2.71 -3.16
CA MET A 117 -3.43 -4.02 -2.77
C MET A 117 -2.37 -4.77 -1.98
N GLY A 118 -2.68 -5.16 -0.74
CA GLY A 118 -1.76 -5.87 0.14
C GLY A 118 -1.15 -5.03 1.25
N HIS A 119 -0.11 -5.57 1.89
CA HIS A 119 0.47 -5.00 3.11
C HIS A 119 1.72 -4.18 2.81
N SER A 120 1.83 -2.97 3.35
CA SER A 120 2.95 -2.04 3.09
C SER A 120 4.35 -2.61 3.36
N ARG A 121 4.47 -3.59 4.27
CA ARG A 121 5.74 -4.30 4.54
C ARG A 121 6.18 -5.17 3.37
N ASP A 122 5.24 -5.81 2.68
CA ASP A 122 5.52 -6.63 1.51
C ASP A 122 6.07 -5.74 0.38
N LEU A 123 5.42 -4.60 0.12
CA LEU A 123 5.96 -3.60 -0.80
C LEU A 123 7.36 -3.14 -0.36
N LEU A 124 7.57 -2.85 0.93
CA LEU A 124 8.87 -2.38 1.43
C LEU A 124 10.01 -3.39 1.17
N GLU A 125 9.75 -4.67 1.39
CA GLU A 125 10.76 -5.74 1.34
C GLU A 125 10.98 -6.26 -0.09
N HIS A 126 9.90 -6.43 -0.86
CA HIS A 126 9.93 -7.16 -2.14
C HIS A 126 9.69 -6.26 -3.36
N GLY A 127 9.01 -5.13 -3.20
CA GLY A 127 8.53 -4.36 -4.34
C GLY A 127 7.41 -5.11 -5.07
N ASN A 128 7.33 -4.93 -6.39
CA ASN A 128 6.33 -5.59 -7.25
C ASN A 128 4.89 -5.49 -6.72
N GLY A 129 4.54 -4.32 -6.20
CA GLY A 129 3.21 -4.05 -5.67
C GLY A 129 2.14 -4.11 -6.74
N LEU A 130 0.93 -4.45 -6.35
CA LEU A 130 -0.25 -4.36 -7.19
C LEU A 130 -1.08 -3.16 -6.76
N PHE A 131 -1.34 -2.24 -7.68
CA PHE A 131 -2.15 -1.06 -7.46
C PHE A 131 -3.39 -1.08 -8.35
N THR A 132 -4.50 -0.56 -7.85
CA THR A 132 -5.74 -0.41 -8.63
C THR A 132 -6.10 1.06 -8.83
N THR A 133 -6.77 1.34 -9.95
CA THR A 133 -7.33 2.66 -10.24
C THR A 133 -8.63 2.54 -11.03
N GLU A 134 -9.60 3.40 -10.75
CA GLU A 134 -10.79 3.59 -11.60
C GLU A 134 -10.53 4.60 -12.73
N ASP A 135 -9.52 5.45 -12.53
CA ASP A 135 -9.24 6.60 -13.37
C ASP A 135 -8.35 6.26 -14.57
N HIS A 136 -8.39 7.11 -15.59
CA HIS A 136 -7.32 7.19 -16.55
C HIS A 136 -6.20 8.06 -15.96
N LEU A 137 -5.12 7.41 -15.52
CA LEU A 137 -3.99 8.10 -14.91
C LEU A 137 -3.13 8.83 -15.96
N PRO A 138 -2.61 10.03 -15.65
CA PRO A 138 -1.62 10.67 -16.50
C PRO A 138 -0.39 9.78 -16.70
N ASP A 139 0.21 9.79 -17.89
CA ASP A 139 1.42 9.00 -18.20
C ASP A 139 2.54 9.23 -17.18
N SER A 140 2.68 10.47 -16.69
CA SER A 140 3.66 10.81 -15.65
C SER A 140 3.44 10.06 -14.33
N VAL A 141 2.19 9.83 -13.94
CA VAL A 141 1.84 9.03 -12.75
C VAL A 141 2.12 7.56 -13.03
N MET A 142 1.81 7.08 -14.23
CA MET A 142 2.12 5.70 -14.64
C MET A 142 3.63 5.44 -14.59
N GLU A 143 4.46 6.31 -15.18
CA GLU A 143 5.92 6.22 -15.15
C GLU A 143 6.47 6.23 -13.72
N LEU A 144 5.92 7.08 -12.85
CA LEU A 144 6.30 7.17 -11.44
C LEU A 144 6.02 5.87 -10.68
N CYS A 145 4.98 5.13 -11.07
CA CYS A 145 4.55 3.90 -10.40
C CYS A 145 5.18 2.63 -10.97
N LYS A 146 5.73 2.64 -12.19
CA LYS A 146 6.42 1.48 -12.79
C LYS A 146 7.45 0.81 -11.84
N PRO A 147 8.29 1.55 -11.09
CA PRO A 147 9.24 0.94 -10.16
C PRO A 147 8.59 0.31 -8.94
N LEU A 148 7.34 0.68 -8.64
CA LEU A 148 6.59 0.19 -7.50
C LEU A 148 5.90 -1.13 -7.82
N GLY A 149 5.51 -1.35 -9.07
CA GLY A 149 4.92 -2.59 -9.56
C GLY A 149 3.87 -2.35 -10.65
N GLN A 150 2.80 -3.14 -10.61
CA GLN A 150 1.75 -3.16 -11.63
C GLN A 150 0.56 -2.28 -11.23
N ILE A 151 -0.06 -1.64 -12.23
CA ILE A 151 -1.33 -0.94 -12.07
C ILE A 151 -2.37 -1.66 -12.91
N ILE A 152 -3.50 -2.01 -12.29
CA ILE A 152 -4.67 -2.59 -12.97
C ILE A 152 -5.87 -1.64 -12.85
N LYS A 153 -6.75 -1.69 -13.85
CA LYS A 153 -8.00 -0.93 -13.83
C LYS A 153 -9.07 -1.75 -13.13
N ASP A 154 -9.52 -1.27 -11.98
CA ASP A 154 -10.59 -1.91 -11.20
C ASP A 154 -11.26 -0.90 -10.27
N ARG A 155 -12.38 -1.29 -9.67
CA ARG A 155 -13.11 -0.48 -8.70
C ARG A 155 -12.37 -0.40 -7.37
N GLU A 156 -12.41 0.77 -6.74
CA GLU A 156 -11.77 0.97 -5.44
C GLU A 156 -12.44 0.14 -4.34
N ASP A 157 -13.76 -0.03 -4.39
CA ASP A 157 -14.51 -0.80 -3.41
C ASP A 157 -14.22 -2.31 -3.46
N ARG A 158 -13.99 -2.86 -4.66
CA ARG A 158 -13.53 -4.24 -4.82
C ARG A 158 -12.16 -4.46 -4.16
N LEU A 159 -11.23 -3.51 -4.29
CA LEU A 159 -9.94 -3.63 -3.59
C LEU A 159 -10.12 -3.65 -2.07
N VAL A 160 -11.01 -2.82 -1.53
CA VAL A 160 -11.33 -2.83 -0.09
C VAL A 160 -11.90 -4.19 0.34
N GLU A 161 -12.81 -4.75 -0.46
CA GLU A 161 -13.39 -6.07 -0.22
C GLU A 161 -12.32 -7.16 -0.21
N ILE A 162 -11.47 -7.22 -1.24
CA ILE A 162 -10.42 -8.26 -1.33
C ILE A 162 -9.41 -8.11 -0.20
N ASN A 163 -8.95 -6.90 0.11
CA ASN A 163 -8.03 -6.67 1.24
C ASN A 163 -8.67 -7.12 2.57
N LYS A 164 -9.96 -6.85 2.77
CA LYS A 164 -10.70 -7.29 3.95
C LYS A 164 -10.81 -8.82 4.00
N LEU A 165 -11.11 -9.47 2.88
CA LEU A 165 -11.25 -10.92 2.79
C LEU A 165 -9.92 -11.63 3.05
N ALA A 166 -8.84 -11.19 2.41
CA ALA A 166 -7.50 -11.73 2.63
C ALA A 166 -7.04 -11.53 4.08
N THR A 167 -7.30 -10.35 4.65
CA THR A 167 -7.00 -10.07 6.07
C THR A 167 -7.82 -10.98 7.00
N TYR A 168 -9.10 -11.19 6.70
CA TYR A 168 -9.96 -12.07 7.47
C TYR A 168 -9.41 -13.50 7.52
N TYR A 169 -9.07 -14.08 6.38
CA TYR A 169 -8.50 -15.43 6.36
C TYR A 169 -7.15 -15.51 7.07
N ALA A 170 -6.28 -14.52 6.89
CA ALA A 170 -4.99 -14.47 7.58
C ALA A 170 -5.16 -14.43 9.11
N VAL A 171 -6.06 -13.58 9.62
CA VAL A 171 -6.34 -13.48 11.06
C VAL A 171 -7.02 -14.75 11.58
N ARG A 172 -8.00 -15.29 10.83
CA ARG A 172 -8.71 -16.52 11.21
C ARG A 172 -7.72 -17.69 11.37
N THR A 173 -6.87 -17.91 10.38
CA THR A 173 -5.86 -18.98 10.43
C THR A 173 -4.86 -18.76 11.57
N ALA A 174 -4.47 -17.51 11.85
CA ALA A 174 -3.59 -17.23 12.99
C ALA A 174 -4.23 -17.60 14.34
N VAL A 175 -5.52 -17.26 14.52
CA VAL A 175 -6.30 -17.63 15.72
C VAL A 175 -6.49 -19.14 15.83
N GLU A 176 -6.78 -19.82 14.71
CA GLU A 176 -6.92 -21.28 14.67
C GLU A 176 -5.62 -21.98 15.06
N ILE A 177 -4.47 -21.55 14.50
CA ILE A 177 -3.14 -22.08 14.87
C ILE A 177 -2.88 -21.89 16.36
N GLU A 178 -3.12 -20.70 16.91
CA GLU A 178 -2.89 -20.41 18.32
C GLU A 178 -3.74 -21.30 19.23
N ASN A 179 -5.04 -21.43 18.91
CA ASN A 179 -5.97 -22.24 19.69
C ASN A 179 -5.61 -23.73 19.65
N ASP A 180 -5.36 -24.28 18.47
CA ASP A 180 -5.10 -25.71 18.30
C ASP A 180 -3.77 -26.13 18.91
N PHE A 181 -2.74 -25.28 18.78
CA PHE A 181 -1.45 -25.55 19.39
C PHE A 181 -1.51 -25.47 20.91
N THR A 182 -2.25 -24.48 21.45
CA THR A 182 -2.47 -24.34 22.89
C THR A 182 -3.22 -25.53 23.46
N LYS A 183 -4.31 -25.97 22.81
CA LYS A 183 -5.09 -27.15 23.22
C LYS A 183 -4.26 -28.44 23.22
N LYS A 184 -3.30 -28.58 22.29
CA LYS A 184 -2.37 -29.72 22.23
C LYS A 184 -1.21 -29.61 23.23
N GLY A 185 -1.13 -28.53 24.02
CA GLY A 185 -0.08 -28.32 25.01
C GLY A 185 1.28 -27.98 24.42
N TYR A 186 1.34 -27.45 23.19
CA TYR A 186 2.62 -27.06 22.59
C TYR A 186 3.20 -25.80 23.25
N PRO A 187 4.53 -25.68 23.35
CA PRO A 187 5.18 -24.50 23.93
C PRO A 187 4.86 -23.21 23.15
N PRO A 188 4.78 -22.04 23.82
CA PRO A 188 4.55 -20.74 23.15
C PRO A 188 5.55 -20.41 22.04
N ALA A 189 6.79 -20.90 22.15
CA ALA A 189 7.81 -20.73 21.12
C ALA A 189 7.41 -21.40 19.79
N TYR A 190 6.67 -22.52 19.84
CA TYR A 190 6.23 -23.25 18.65
C TYR A 190 5.08 -22.49 17.98
N ILE A 191 4.14 -21.95 18.75
CA ILE A 191 3.07 -21.08 18.26
C ILE A 191 3.67 -19.87 17.54
N LYS A 192 4.62 -19.19 18.19
CA LYS A 192 5.32 -18.05 17.58
C LYS A 192 6.02 -18.44 16.28
N ARG A 193 6.69 -19.59 16.23
CA ARG A 193 7.37 -20.06 15.01
C ARG A 193 6.40 -20.44 13.91
N ALA A 194 5.25 -21.04 14.25
CA ALA A 194 4.19 -21.37 13.30
C ALA A 194 3.64 -20.11 12.62
N LEU A 195 3.33 -19.07 13.41
CA LEU A 195 2.74 -17.82 12.92
C LEU A 195 3.73 -16.93 12.15
N THR A 196 5.02 -16.93 12.54
CA THR A 196 6.01 -16.00 11.98
C THR A 196 6.89 -16.59 10.88
N SER A 197 6.83 -17.91 10.66
CA SER A 197 7.69 -18.59 9.68
C SER A 197 6.96 -19.70 8.95
N LEU A 198 6.47 -20.74 9.64
CA LEU A 198 5.95 -21.92 8.94
C LEU A 198 4.71 -21.60 8.09
N ALA A 199 3.67 -21.04 8.68
CA ALA A 199 2.44 -20.74 7.95
C ALA A 199 2.65 -19.68 6.84
N PRO A 200 3.32 -18.54 7.08
CA PRO A 200 3.60 -17.57 6.01
C PRO A 200 4.37 -18.17 4.83
N GLU A 201 5.42 -18.96 5.07
CA GLU A 201 6.24 -19.52 3.99
C GLU A 201 5.55 -20.66 3.24
N VAL A 202 4.72 -21.46 3.92
CA VAL A 202 3.87 -22.46 3.25
C VAL A 202 2.83 -21.78 2.35
N ILE A 203 2.18 -20.71 2.82
CA ILE A 203 1.23 -19.93 2.02
C ILE A 203 1.94 -19.30 0.81
N ARG A 204 3.13 -18.71 1.01
CA ARG A 204 3.94 -18.16 -0.10
C ARG A 204 4.28 -19.24 -1.12
N SER A 205 4.81 -20.36 -0.67
CA SER A 205 5.16 -21.50 -1.53
C SER A 205 3.94 -22.05 -2.28
N TYR A 206 2.76 -22.10 -1.64
CA TYR A 206 1.50 -22.47 -2.28
C TYR A 206 1.16 -21.50 -3.42
N SER A 207 1.23 -20.19 -3.15
CA SER A 207 0.89 -19.15 -4.14
C SER A 207 1.83 -19.12 -5.35
N GLU A 208 3.07 -19.57 -5.18
CA GLU A 208 4.09 -19.64 -6.23
C GLU A 208 4.12 -21.01 -6.94
N GLY A 209 3.31 -21.99 -6.50
CA GLY A 209 3.31 -23.34 -7.06
C GLY A 209 4.53 -24.20 -6.66
N ASN A 210 5.24 -23.82 -5.60
CA ASN A 210 6.53 -24.38 -5.19
C ASN A 210 6.44 -25.21 -3.88
N LEU A 211 5.28 -25.81 -3.59
CA LEU A 211 5.11 -26.65 -2.40
C LEU A 211 6.03 -27.88 -2.43
N GLY A 212 6.65 -28.19 -1.29
CA GLY A 212 7.31 -29.47 -1.07
C GLY A 212 6.32 -30.63 -0.94
N HIS A 213 6.80 -31.86 -1.08
CA HIS A 213 5.99 -33.09 -1.10
C HIS A 213 4.98 -33.18 0.06
N PHE A 214 5.44 -32.94 1.28
CA PHE A 214 4.60 -32.99 2.48
C PHE A 214 3.41 -32.01 2.42
N ALA A 215 3.63 -30.79 1.93
CA ALA A 215 2.55 -29.80 1.81
C ALA A 215 1.59 -30.15 0.65
N GLN A 216 2.08 -30.77 -0.42
CA GLN A 216 1.23 -31.25 -1.52
C GLN A 216 0.30 -32.39 -1.07
N GLU A 217 0.75 -33.28 -0.19
CA GLU A 217 -0.08 -34.31 0.44
C GLU A 217 -1.23 -33.70 1.23
N ILE A 218 -0.94 -32.73 2.10
CA ILE A 218 -1.96 -32.02 2.89
C ILE A 218 -2.98 -31.32 1.97
N VAL A 219 -2.56 -30.72 0.86
CA VAL A 219 -3.49 -30.09 -0.09
C VAL A 219 -4.45 -31.12 -0.71
N ARG A 220 -3.98 -32.35 -1.01
CA ARG A 220 -4.86 -33.42 -1.52
C ARG A 220 -5.90 -33.82 -0.47
N GLU A 221 -5.47 -34.05 0.77
CA GLU A 221 -6.37 -34.39 1.88
C GLU A 221 -7.46 -33.33 2.10
N ILE A 222 -7.07 -32.05 2.09
CA ILE A 222 -8.03 -30.94 2.23
C ILE A 222 -9.05 -30.94 1.10
N LYS A 223 -8.62 -31.09 -0.16
CA LYS A 223 -9.53 -31.09 -1.32
C LYS A 223 -10.52 -32.26 -1.27
N GLU A 224 -10.04 -33.46 -0.96
CA GLU A 224 -10.88 -34.66 -0.83
C GLU A 224 -11.90 -34.54 0.31
N SER A 225 -11.56 -33.87 1.42
CA SER A 225 -12.52 -33.61 2.50
C SER A 225 -13.60 -32.59 2.09
N SER A 226 -13.22 -31.52 1.39
CA SER A 226 -14.18 -30.49 0.96
C SER A 226 -15.17 -30.96 -0.10
N GLU A 227 -14.80 -31.94 -0.93
CA GLU A 227 -15.71 -32.55 -1.90
C GLU A 227 -16.75 -33.46 -1.21
N LYS A 228 -16.36 -34.16 -0.14
CA LYS A 228 -17.27 -35.02 0.63
C LYS A 228 -18.28 -34.26 1.50
N ASP A 229 -17.93 -33.04 1.92
CA ASP A 229 -18.83 -32.19 2.71
C ASP A 229 -19.83 -31.39 1.83
N ALA A 230 -19.67 -31.44 0.50
CA ALA A 230 -20.51 -30.76 -0.48
C ALA A 230 -21.56 -31.67 -1.17
N ASP A 231 -21.47 -32.99 -0.95
CA ASP A 231 -22.43 -34.03 -1.38
C ASP A 231 -23.41 -34.40 -0.25
#